data_AF-A0A497KIV1-F1
#
_entry.id   AF-A0A497KIV1-F1
#
_cell.length_a   1.000
_cell.length_b   1.000
_cell.length_c   1.000
_cell.angle_alpha   90.00
_cell.angle_beta   90.00
_cell.angle_gamma   90.00
#
_symmetry.space_group_name_H-M   'P 1'
#
loop_
_entity.id
_entity.type
_entity.pdbx_description
1 polymer ?
#
loop_
_entity_poly.entity_id
_entity_poly.type
_entity_poly.pdbx_seq_one_letter_code
_entity_poly.pdbx_strand_id
1 'polypeptide(L)'
;FDPKQKPEYGYGKYKDVITNLEFERLLNAAGPTGGKILRPSDGKEPKKIAFIQCIGSRDHRVGNPYCSRICCMASIKHAHQVKEKIPDAEVYVFYIDLRAFGKGYEEFLERTQNEGVIFVRGKPAEVYQKPDTGGLVVKFEDTLLGEVMEMEFDMVVLAAGLIPRVDSDVIQKLLKISRSPDNFFLEAHPKLRPVETHTSGIYLCGCAQGPKDIPDTVAQASAAAAQAAIPLMVGEVVAEPTTAYVDEEICGGCRICESVCPYDAVKVEETDKGRKAKVNEALCRGCGACGAACPSGAITMRGFEREQIIAQIEALLTVKGE
;
A
#
# COMPACT_ATOMS: atom_id res chain seq x y z
N PHE A 1 -0.80 -3.72 -9.54
CA PHE A 1 -2.14 -3.39 -10.08
C PHE A 1 -2.43 -4.32 -11.25
N ASP A 2 -3.67 -4.73 -11.49
CA ASP A 2 -4.04 -5.49 -12.68
C ASP A 2 -4.52 -4.53 -13.80
N PRO A 3 -3.75 -4.35 -14.88
CA PRO A 3 -4.13 -3.43 -15.95
C PRO A 3 -5.37 -3.83 -16.74
N LYS A 4 -5.91 -5.05 -16.57
CA LYS A 4 -7.21 -5.43 -17.18
C LYS A 4 -8.36 -4.54 -16.73
N GLN A 5 -8.23 -3.89 -15.57
CA GLN A 5 -9.20 -2.90 -15.09
C GLN A 5 -9.18 -1.59 -15.90
N LYS A 6 -8.23 -1.42 -16.83
CA LYS A 6 -8.14 -0.30 -17.78
C LYS A 6 -8.21 -0.85 -19.21
N PRO A 7 -9.38 -1.31 -19.67
CA PRO A 7 -9.53 -1.98 -20.97
C PRO A 7 -9.12 -1.09 -22.15
N GLU A 8 -9.16 0.24 -21.98
CA GLU A 8 -8.69 1.21 -22.97
C GLU A 8 -7.23 1.02 -23.38
N TYR A 9 -6.40 0.36 -22.55
CA TYR A 9 -5.00 0.08 -22.89
C TYR A 9 -4.76 -1.31 -23.48
N GLY A 10 -5.79 -2.14 -23.62
CA GLY A 10 -5.70 -3.40 -24.38
C GLY A 10 -4.87 -4.52 -23.74
N TYR A 11 -4.50 -4.41 -22.47
CA TYR A 11 -3.77 -5.47 -21.76
C TYR A 11 -4.61 -6.76 -21.64
N GLY A 12 -4.00 -7.90 -21.97
CA GLY A 12 -4.67 -9.19 -22.05
C GLY A 12 -5.50 -9.41 -23.33
N LYS A 13 -5.74 -8.36 -24.12
CA LYS A 13 -6.33 -8.45 -25.48
C LYS A 13 -5.25 -8.51 -26.54
N TYR A 14 -4.27 -7.60 -26.47
CA TYR A 14 -3.15 -7.54 -27.41
C TYR A 14 -1.89 -8.12 -26.76
N LYS A 15 -1.24 -9.08 -27.44
CA LYS A 15 -0.10 -9.83 -26.89
C LYS A 15 1.12 -8.96 -26.59
N ASP A 16 1.35 -7.92 -27.39
CA ASP A 16 2.51 -7.03 -27.26
C ASP A 16 2.24 -5.80 -26.35
N VAL A 17 1.09 -5.77 -25.68
CA VAL A 17 0.85 -4.89 -24.52
C VAL A 17 1.16 -5.67 -23.26
N ILE A 18 2.24 -5.30 -22.58
CA ILE A 18 2.72 -5.96 -21.37
C ILE A 18 2.88 -4.99 -20.21
N THR A 19 3.03 -5.50 -19.01
CA THR A 19 3.35 -4.72 -17.81
C THR A 19 4.85 -4.49 -17.67
N ASN A 20 5.23 -3.46 -16.93
CA ASN A 20 6.61 -3.21 -16.54
C ASN A 20 7.25 -4.40 -15.77
N LEU A 21 6.46 -5.17 -15.01
CA LEU A 21 6.98 -6.36 -14.32
C LEU A 21 7.25 -7.53 -15.26
N GLU A 22 6.42 -7.71 -16.29
CA GLU A 22 6.70 -8.67 -17.36
C GLU A 22 7.91 -8.23 -18.19
N PHE A 23 8.03 -6.93 -18.49
CA PHE A 23 9.20 -6.36 -19.15
C PHE A 23 10.50 -6.60 -18.35
N GLU A 24 10.47 -6.47 -17.02
CA GLU A 24 11.60 -6.88 -16.15
C GLU A 24 11.98 -8.35 -16.33
N ARG A 25 10.99 -9.25 -16.49
CA ARG A 25 11.28 -10.67 -16.74
C ARG A 25 11.95 -10.88 -18.10
N LEU A 26 11.58 -10.12 -19.12
CA LEU A 26 12.25 -10.16 -20.44
C LEU A 26 13.69 -9.65 -20.37
N LEU A 27 13.92 -8.58 -19.61
CA LEU A 27 15.26 -8.00 -19.43
C LEU A 27 16.21 -8.87 -18.61
N ASN A 28 15.68 -9.66 -17.68
CA ASN A 28 16.47 -10.47 -16.76
C ASN A 28 17.23 -11.57 -17.51
N ALA A 29 18.55 -11.68 -17.28
CA ALA A 29 19.39 -12.71 -17.91
C ALA A 29 18.98 -14.15 -17.56
N ALA A 30 18.46 -14.38 -16.35
CA ALA A 30 17.84 -15.64 -15.92
C ALA A 30 16.31 -15.63 -16.14
N GLY A 31 15.82 -14.73 -16.99
CA GLY A 31 14.44 -14.63 -17.42
C GLY A 31 14.09 -15.63 -18.53
N PRO A 32 12.80 -15.75 -18.87
CA PRO A 32 12.32 -16.69 -19.89
C PRO A 32 12.92 -16.46 -21.29
N THR A 33 13.41 -15.25 -21.58
CA THR A 33 14.03 -14.88 -22.87
C THR A 33 15.55 -14.75 -22.79
N GLY A 34 16.17 -15.15 -21.67
CA GLY A 34 17.63 -15.05 -21.50
C GLY A 34 18.14 -13.60 -21.51
N GLY A 35 17.31 -12.64 -21.11
CA GLY A 35 17.65 -11.22 -21.10
C GLY A 35 17.49 -10.51 -22.45
N LYS A 36 16.81 -11.14 -23.42
CA LYS A 36 16.45 -10.53 -24.71
C LYS A 36 15.07 -9.89 -24.63
N ILE A 37 14.93 -8.67 -25.14
CA ILE A 37 13.66 -7.94 -25.21
C ILE A 37 12.95 -8.40 -26.48
N LEU A 38 12.04 -9.36 -26.34
CA LEU A 38 11.31 -9.95 -27.47
C LEU A 38 9.81 -9.72 -27.33
N ARG A 39 9.14 -9.45 -28.44
CA ARG A 39 7.68 -9.36 -28.52
C ARG A 39 7.03 -10.69 -28.16
N PRO A 40 6.06 -10.72 -27.24
CA PRO A 40 5.32 -11.94 -26.91
C PRO A 40 4.54 -12.54 -28.09
N SER A 41 4.15 -11.75 -29.09
CA SER A 41 3.37 -12.23 -30.22
C SER A 41 4.16 -13.11 -31.19
N ASP A 42 5.39 -12.71 -31.52
CA ASP A 42 6.18 -13.29 -32.61
C ASP A 42 7.67 -13.52 -32.30
N GLY A 43 8.12 -13.18 -31.08
CA GLY A 43 9.49 -13.42 -30.63
C GLY A 43 10.55 -12.52 -31.27
N LYS A 44 10.16 -11.46 -31.99
CA LYS A 44 11.11 -10.51 -32.60
C LYS A 44 11.46 -9.36 -31.65
N GLU A 45 12.61 -8.73 -31.88
CA GLU A 45 12.97 -7.51 -31.18
C GLU A 45 12.07 -6.34 -31.61
N PRO A 46 11.46 -5.60 -30.67
CA PRO A 46 10.69 -4.42 -31.00
C PRO A 46 11.64 -3.26 -31.38
N LYS A 47 11.33 -2.56 -32.48
CA LYS A 47 12.09 -1.39 -32.92
C LYS A 47 11.53 -0.09 -32.35
N LYS A 48 10.24 -0.07 -32.02
CA LYS A 48 9.57 1.10 -31.45
C LYS A 48 8.75 0.74 -30.21
N ILE A 49 9.11 1.29 -29.05
CA ILE A 49 8.55 0.91 -27.75
C ILE A 49 7.94 2.12 -27.05
N ALA A 50 6.73 1.94 -26.51
CA ALA A 50 6.06 2.94 -25.68
C ALA A 50 6.00 2.49 -24.22
N PHE A 51 6.40 3.35 -23.28
CA PHE A 51 6.14 3.20 -21.85
C PHE A 51 5.03 4.16 -21.43
N ILE A 52 3.94 3.63 -20.88
CA ILE A 52 2.80 4.44 -20.43
C ILE A 52 2.81 4.54 -18.90
N GLN A 53 2.97 5.76 -18.37
CA GLN A 53 3.01 6.02 -16.94
C GLN A 53 1.63 6.00 -16.27
N CYS A 54 1.64 5.88 -14.94
CA CYS A 54 0.48 6.04 -14.07
C CYS A 54 -0.66 5.05 -14.36
N ILE A 55 -0.33 3.81 -14.72
CA ILE A 55 -1.34 2.76 -14.93
C ILE A 55 -1.79 2.21 -13.58
N GLY A 56 -3.02 2.52 -13.18
CA GLY A 56 -3.56 2.13 -11.88
C GLY A 56 -3.05 2.96 -10.70
N SER A 57 -2.56 4.18 -10.96
CA SER A 57 -2.12 5.15 -9.96
C SER A 57 -2.45 6.55 -10.41
N ARG A 58 -2.67 7.47 -9.45
CA ARG A 58 -3.20 8.81 -9.73
C ARG A 58 -4.47 8.74 -10.57
N ASP A 59 -5.31 7.75 -10.27
CA ASP A 59 -6.52 7.46 -11.02
C ASP A 59 -7.65 7.11 -10.05
N HIS A 60 -8.55 8.08 -9.84
CA HIS A 60 -9.72 7.93 -8.99
C HIS A 60 -10.70 6.88 -9.52
N ARG A 61 -10.73 6.60 -10.83
CA ARG A 61 -11.70 5.67 -11.45
C ARG A 61 -11.48 4.23 -11.01
N VAL A 62 -10.25 3.89 -10.62
CA VAL A 62 -9.85 2.55 -10.15
C VAL A 62 -9.55 2.53 -8.65
N GLY A 63 -9.96 3.57 -7.91
CA GLY A 63 -9.79 3.64 -6.46
C GLY A 63 -8.37 3.94 -5.98
N ASN A 64 -7.43 4.29 -6.87
CA ASN A 64 -6.02 4.50 -6.53
C ASN A 64 -5.58 5.96 -6.80
N PRO A 65 -5.99 6.93 -5.95
CA PRO A 65 -5.65 8.34 -6.14
C PRO A 65 -4.16 8.66 -5.85
N TYR A 66 -3.45 7.74 -5.20
CA TYR A 66 -2.06 7.91 -4.79
C TYR A 66 -1.07 7.67 -5.93
N CYS A 67 0.17 8.13 -5.74
CA CYS A 67 1.29 7.83 -6.63
C CYS A 67 2.03 6.57 -6.17
N SER A 68 2.34 5.67 -7.10
CA SER A 68 3.11 4.45 -6.80
C SER A 68 4.61 4.67 -6.61
N ARG A 69 5.10 5.92 -6.68
CA ARG A 69 6.49 6.40 -6.44
C ARG A 69 7.59 5.82 -7.33
N ILE A 70 7.54 4.55 -7.74
CA ILE A 70 8.61 3.86 -8.46
C ILE A 70 8.43 3.83 -9.98
N CYS A 71 7.21 4.00 -10.50
CA CYS A 71 6.87 3.72 -11.90
C CYS A 71 7.69 4.56 -12.90
N CYS A 72 7.90 5.85 -12.60
CA CYS A 72 8.70 6.74 -13.43
C CYS A 72 10.13 6.23 -13.55
N MET A 73 10.80 5.99 -12.41
CA MET A 73 12.19 5.55 -12.39
C MET A 73 12.38 4.15 -12.94
N ALA A 74 11.43 3.23 -12.70
CA ALA A 74 11.45 1.91 -13.31
C ALA A 74 11.38 2.00 -14.85
N SER A 75 10.54 2.89 -15.38
CA SER A 75 10.40 3.07 -16.82
C SER A 75 11.59 3.80 -17.45
N ILE A 76 12.17 4.78 -16.76
CA ILE A 76 13.41 5.44 -17.19
C ILE A 76 14.55 4.41 -17.24
N LYS A 77 14.66 3.56 -16.20
CA LYS A 77 15.63 2.45 -16.17
C LYS A 77 15.39 1.45 -17.31
N HIS A 78 14.13 1.09 -17.58
CA HIS A 78 13.80 0.21 -18.71
C HIS A 78 14.15 0.84 -20.05
N ALA A 79 13.87 2.12 -20.24
CA ALA A 79 14.19 2.85 -21.46
C ALA A 79 15.70 2.91 -21.70
N HIS A 80 16.49 3.21 -20.66
CA HIS A 80 17.95 3.11 -20.68
C HIS A 80 18.42 1.71 -21.11
N GLN A 81 17.87 0.66 -20.50
CA GLN A 81 18.24 -0.73 -20.82
C GLN A 81 17.81 -1.17 -22.23
N VAL A 82 16.75 -0.58 -22.78
CA VAL A 82 16.42 -0.73 -24.20
C VAL A 82 17.52 -0.13 -25.06
N LYS A 83 17.95 1.11 -24.78
CA LYS A 83 19.02 1.76 -25.56
C LYS A 83 20.36 1.03 -25.45
N GLU A 84 20.66 0.38 -24.32
CA GLU A 84 21.84 -0.47 -24.20
C GLU A 84 21.76 -1.77 -25.04
N LYS A 85 20.60 -2.42 -25.07
CA LYS A 85 20.43 -3.76 -25.70
C LYS A 85 20.02 -3.69 -27.17
N ILE A 86 19.28 -2.66 -27.55
CA ILE A 86 18.76 -2.40 -28.89
C ILE A 86 19.04 -0.92 -29.23
N PRO A 87 20.28 -0.55 -29.58
CA PRO A 87 20.69 0.85 -29.75
C PRO A 87 19.85 1.65 -30.74
N ASP A 88 19.37 1.01 -31.80
CA ASP A 88 18.57 1.64 -32.86
C ASP A 88 17.07 1.74 -32.51
N ALA A 89 16.64 1.24 -31.35
CA ALA A 89 15.24 1.32 -30.96
C ALA A 89 14.82 2.76 -30.65
N GLU A 90 13.63 3.12 -31.14
CA GLU A 90 12.90 4.31 -30.76
C GLU A 90 12.12 4.06 -29.47
N VAL A 91 12.39 4.84 -28.43
CA VAL A 91 11.77 4.65 -27.12
C VAL A 91 11.03 5.91 -26.71
N TYR A 92 9.75 5.75 -26.38
CA TYR A 92 8.86 6.82 -25.95
C TYR A 92 8.36 6.57 -24.54
N VAL A 93 8.36 7.60 -23.70
CA VAL A 93 7.81 7.56 -22.34
C VAL A 93 6.68 8.59 -22.24
N PHE A 94 5.45 8.11 -22.11
CA PHE A 94 4.24 8.92 -21.99
C PHE A 94 3.91 9.18 -20.52
N TYR A 95 3.93 10.45 -20.10
CA TYR A 95 3.85 10.83 -18.69
C TYR A 95 2.94 12.02 -18.41
N ILE A 96 2.55 12.20 -17.14
CA ILE A 96 1.90 13.43 -16.64
C ILE A 96 2.98 14.33 -16.01
N ASP A 97 3.66 13.79 -14.99
CA ASP A 97 4.83 14.38 -14.34
C ASP A 97 5.89 13.28 -14.18
N LEU A 98 7.16 13.62 -14.39
CA LEU A 98 8.29 12.75 -14.07
C LEU A 98 8.67 12.98 -12.61
N ARG A 99 8.73 11.90 -11.82
CA ARG A 99 8.99 11.97 -10.38
C ARG A 99 10.34 11.32 -10.04
N ALA A 100 11.41 12.01 -10.39
CA ALA A 100 12.79 11.62 -10.16
C ALA A 100 13.35 12.24 -8.86
N PHE A 101 12.73 11.95 -7.72
CA PHE A 101 12.96 12.69 -6.46
C PHE A 101 14.10 12.16 -5.57
N GLY A 102 14.69 11.01 -5.91
CA GLY A 102 15.78 10.41 -5.15
C GLY A 102 17.15 11.00 -5.50
N LYS A 103 18.18 10.71 -4.69
CA LYS A 103 19.56 11.13 -5.01
C LYS A 103 20.04 10.47 -6.30
N GLY A 104 20.49 11.28 -7.26
CA GLY A 104 20.95 10.77 -8.56
C GLY A 104 19.83 10.47 -9.56
N TYR A 105 18.55 10.70 -9.19
CA TYR A 105 17.42 10.30 -10.02
C TYR A 105 17.20 11.26 -11.17
N GLU A 106 17.34 12.57 -10.92
CA GLU A 106 17.23 13.60 -11.97
C GLU A 106 18.39 13.46 -12.97
N GLU A 107 19.61 13.24 -12.47
CA GLU A 107 20.79 13.02 -13.31
C GLU A 107 20.64 11.75 -14.16
N PHE A 108 19.96 10.73 -13.64
CA PHE A 108 19.65 9.52 -14.41
C PHE A 108 18.56 9.76 -15.47
N LEU A 109 17.58 10.61 -15.19
CA LEU A 109 16.62 11.08 -16.18
C LEU A 109 17.31 11.85 -17.31
N GLU A 110 18.14 12.84 -16.97
CA GLU A 110 18.92 13.63 -17.95
C GLU A 110 19.82 12.75 -18.80
N ARG A 111 20.52 11.79 -18.19
CA ARG A 111 21.31 10.79 -18.93
C ARG A 111 20.46 10.02 -19.93
N THR A 112 19.30 9.53 -19.51
CA THR A 112 18.41 8.74 -20.37
C THR A 112 17.84 9.57 -21.52
N GLN A 113 17.59 10.87 -21.29
CA GLN A 113 17.24 11.83 -22.36
C GLN A 113 18.38 11.98 -23.37
N ASN A 114 19.62 12.12 -22.91
CA ASN A 114 20.81 12.23 -23.77
C ASN A 114 21.10 10.95 -24.58
N GLU A 115 20.58 9.80 -24.14
CA GLU A 115 20.64 8.54 -24.89
C GLU A 115 19.59 8.48 -26.02
N GLY A 116 18.75 9.51 -26.18
CA GLY A 116 17.77 9.62 -27.26
C GLY A 116 16.39 9.05 -26.93
N VAL A 117 16.08 8.85 -25.64
CA VAL A 117 14.72 8.48 -25.21
C VAL A 117 13.82 9.72 -25.27
N ILE A 118 12.64 9.56 -25.88
CA ILE A 118 11.69 10.65 -26.09
C ILE A 118 10.66 10.66 -24.97
N PHE A 119 10.53 11.79 -24.27
CA PHE A 119 9.55 11.96 -23.20
C PHE A 119 8.39 12.81 -23.71
N VAL A 120 7.19 12.26 -23.68
CA VAL A 120 5.97 12.92 -24.16
C VAL A 120 5.07 13.22 -22.98
N ARG A 121 4.80 14.51 -22.74
CA ARG A 121 3.89 14.93 -21.68
C ARG A 121 2.44 14.81 -22.18
N GLY A 122 1.86 13.66 -21.90
CA GLY A 122 0.50 13.31 -22.29
C GLY A 122 0.16 11.92 -21.77
N LYS A 123 -0.93 11.80 -21.01
CA LYS A 123 -1.46 10.47 -20.66
C LYS A 123 -2.25 9.94 -21.86
N PRO A 124 -1.87 8.79 -22.45
CA PRO A 124 -2.60 8.24 -23.58
C PRO A 124 -4.06 7.96 -23.23
N ALA A 125 -4.94 8.25 -24.20
CA ALA A 125 -6.36 8.02 -24.09
C ALA A 125 -6.70 6.54 -24.25
N GLU A 126 -6.09 5.88 -25.24
CA GLU A 126 -6.30 4.47 -25.54
C GLU A 126 -5.13 3.85 -26.33
N VAL A 127 -5.11 2.53 -26.36
CA VAL A 127 -4.25 1.71 -27.22
C VAL A 127 -5.14 0.74 -27.99
N TYR A 128 -4.98 0.70 -29.31
CA TYR A 128 -5.70 -0.21 -30.18
C TYR A 128 -4.79 -0.82 -31.23
N GLN A 129 -5.15 -1.99 -31.75
CA GLN A 129 -4.37 -2.67 -32.78
C GLN A 129 -4.98 -2.36 -34.15
N LYS A 130 -4.16 -1.95 -35.13
CA LYS A 130 -4.61 -1.77 -36.51
C LYS A 130 -5.07 -3.12 -37.08
N PRO A 131 -6.26 -3.20 -37.71
CA PRO A 131 -6.75 -4.45 -38.31
C PRO A 131 -5.80 -5.04 -39.36
N ASP A 132 -5.11 -4.19 -40.11
CA ASP A 132 -4.37 -4.61 -41.32
C ASP A 132 -2.90 -4.97 -41.03
N THR A 133 -2.22 -4.22 -40.15
CA THR A 133 -0.78 -4.39 -39.86
C THR A 133 -0.52 -5.18 -38.58
N GLY A 134 -1.49 -5.26 -37.67
CA GLY A 134 -1.30 -5.78 -36.33
C GLY A 134 -0.43 -4.88 -35.43
N GLY A 135 -0.04 -3.68 -35.87
CA GLY A 135 0.72 -2.74 -35.05
C GLY A 135 -0.15 -2.07 -33.97
N LEU A 136 0.47 -1.73 -32.83
CA LEU A 136 -0.20 -1.10 -31.70
C LEU A 136 -0.18 0.41 -31.86
N VAL A 137 -1.35 1.02 -32.01
CA VAL A 137 -1.49 2.49 -32.07
C VAL A 137 -1.78 3.02 -30.68
N VAL A 138 -0.97 3.98 -30.24
CA VAL A 138 -1.18 4.75 -29.01
C VAL A 138 -1.75 6.11 -29.40
N LYS A 139 -2.93 6.43 -28.90
CA LYS A 139 -3.60 7.72 -29.11
C LYS A 139 -3.42 8.60 -27.87
N PHE A 140 -2.87 9.79 -28.06
CA PHE A 140 -2.52 10.69 -26.96
C PHE A 140 -2.58 12.15 -27.39
N GLU A 141 -2.69 13.05 -26.42
CA GLU A 141 -2.48 14.47 -26.60
C GLU A 141 -1.07 14.81 -26.14
N ASP A 142 -0.26 15.45 -26.98
CA ASP A 142 0.96 16.11 -26.50
C ASP A 142 0.55 17.46 -25.92
N THR A 143 0.50 17.53 -24.59
CA THR A 143 0.04 18.71 -23.88
C THR A 143 0.99 19.90 -23.97
N LEU A 144 2.24 19.70 -24.45
CA LEU A 144 3.18 20.80 -24.68
C LEU A 144 2.96 21.43 -26.06
N LEU A 145 2.51 20.64 -27.02
CA LEU A 145 2.17 21.12 -28.37
C LEU A 145 0.68 21.49 -28.52
N GLY A 146 -0.18 20.95 -27.67
CA GLY A 146 -1.64 21.09 -27.77
C GLY A 146 -2.25 20.29 -28.91
N GLU A 147 -1.57 19.22 -29.36
CA GLU A 147 -1.98 18.42 -30.51
C GLU A 147 -2.33 16.98 -30.11
N VAL A 148 -3.41 16.45 -30.70
CA VAL A 148 -3.78 15.04 -30.58
C VAL A 148 -3.08 14.27 -31.68
N MET A 149 -2.33 13.25 -31.28
CA MET A 149 -1.52 12.42 -32.17
C MET A 149 -1.83 10.94 -31.99
N GLU A 150 -1.58 10.19 -33.05
CA GLU A 150 -1.62 8.72 -33.06
C GLU A 150 -0.30 8.20 -33.60
N MET A 151 0.34 7.30 -32.85
CA MET A 151 1.64 6.76 -33.22
C MET A 151 1.65 5.24 -33.05
N GLU A 152 2.28 4.55 -34.01
CA GLU A 152 2.38 3.08 -34.04
C GLU A 152 3.64 2.60 -33.32
N PHE A 153 3.50 1.51 -32.57
CA PHE A 153 4.51 0.90 -31.74
C PHE A 153 4.51 -0.62 -31.94
N ASP A 154 5.70 -1.22 -31.80
CA ASP A 154 5.89 -2.67 -31.82
C ASP A 154 5.55 -3.31 -30.47
N MET A 155 5.73 -2.56 -29.38
CA MET A 155 5.48 -3.01 -28.01
C MET A 155 5.03 -1.84 -27.15
N VAL A 156 4.04 -2.07 -26.30
CA VAL A 156 3.58 -1.10 -25.29
C VAL A 156 3.77 -1.70 -23.91
N VAL A 157 4.49 -0.97 -23.05
CA VAL A 157 4.78 -1.33 -21.67
C VAL A 157 3.97 -0.43 -20.73
N LEU A 158 3.05 -1.04 -19.99
CA LEU A 158 2.23 -0.39 -18.99
C LEU A 158 2.97 -0.33 -17.66
N ALA A 159 3.32 0.88 -17.19
CA ALA A 159 3.94 1.07 -15.88
C ALA A 159 2.88 0.93 -14.77
N ALA A 160 2.56 -0.32 -14.45
CA ALA A 160 1.53 -0.69 -13.49
C ALA A 160 1.95 -0.29 -12.06
N GLY A 161 1.01 0.33 -11.34
CA GLY A 161 1.19 0.79 -9.98
C GLY A 161 1.27 -0.33 -8.95
N LEU A 162 1.85 0.00 -7.79
CA LEU A 162 1.82 -0.83 -6.60
C LEU A 162 0.44 -0.76 -5.93
N ILE A 163 -0.01 -1.92 -5.48
CA ILE A 163 -1.22 -2.09 -4.67
C ILE A 163 -0.83 -2.95 -3.45
N PRO A 164 -1.63 -2.94 -2.38
CA PRO A 164 -1.47 -3.90 -1.30
C PRO A 164 -1.52 -5.33 -1.83
N ARG A 165 -0.78 -6.22 -1.17
CA ARG A 165 -0.74 -7.63 -1.55
C ARG A 165 -2.14 -8.26 -1.38
N VAL A 166 -2.48 -9.24 -2.23
CA VAL A 166 -3.83 -9.85 -2.27
C VAL A 166 -4.29 -10.47 -0.94
N ASP A 167 -3.35 -10.90 -0.10
CA ASP A 167 -3.59 -11.53 1.21
C ASP A 167 -3.41 -10.55 2.39
N SER A 168 -3.27 -9.25 2.11
CA SER A 168 -3.03 -8.26 3.17
C SER A 168 -4.20 -8.13 4.16
N ASP A 169 -5.43 -8.48 3.78
CA ASP A 169 -6.58 -8.57 4.71
C ASP A 169 -6.38 -9.64 5.79
N VAL A 170 -5.75 -10.76 5.43
CA VAL A 170 -5.48 -11.87 6.34
C VAL A 170 -4.46 -11.42 7.38
N ILE A 171 -3.38 -10.78 6.92
CA ILE A 171 -2.33 -10.25 7.79
C ILE A 171 -2.87 -9.14 8.68
N GLN A 172 -3.72 -8.26 8.14
CA GLN A 172 -4.37 -7.20 8.90
C GLN A 172 -5.14 -7.76 10.11
N LYS A 173 -5.99 -8.77 9.87
CA LYS A 173 -6.82 -9.39 10.91
C LYS A 173 -5.99 -10.17 11.92
N LEU A 174 -4.97 -10.89 11.44
CA LEU A 174 -4.07 -11.68 12.29
C LEU A 174 -3.29 -10.79 13.26
N LEU A 175 -2.72 -9.69 12.75
CA LEU A 175 -1.90 -8.76 13.53
C LEU A 175 -2.71 -7.65 14.21
N LYS A 176 -3.99 -7.52 13.88
CA LYS A 176 -4.91 -6.47 14.37
C LYS A 176 -4.33 -5.08 14.17
N ILE A 177 -3.90 -4.79 12.94
CA ILE A 177 -3.34 -3.50 12.53
C ILE A 177 -4.27 -2.75 11.60
N SER A 178 -4.13 -1.43 11.53
CA SER A 178 -4.97 -0.55 10.71
C SER A 178 -4.43 -0.37 9.29
N ARG A 179 -5.27 0.16 8.41
CA ARG A 179 -4.89 0.57 7.05
C ARG A 179 -5.12 2.06 6.82
N SER A 180 -4.29 2.63 5.99
CA SER A 180 -4.45 3.98 5.45
C SER A 180 -5.49 4.00 4.32
N PRO A 181 -5.97 5.19 3.89
CA PRO A 181 -6.95 5.31 2.80
C PRO A 181 -6.49 4.75 1.44
N ASP A 182 -5.18 4.57 1.25
CA ASP A 182 -4.59 3.90 0.08
C ASP A 182 -4.49 2.37 0.23
N ASN A 183 -5.11 1.81 1.28
CA ASN A 183 -5.20 0.39 1.63
C ASN A 183 -3.89 -0.29 2.05
N PHE A 184 -2.78 0.45 2.17
CA PHE A 184 -1.55 -0.08 2.77
C PHE A 184 -1.66 -0.07 4.31
N PHE A 185 -0.70 -0.69 5.01
CA PHE A 185 -0.71 -0.69 6.47
C PHE A 185 -0.35 0.68 7.03
N LEU A 186 -1.14 1.13 8.00
CA LEU A 186 -1.03 2.44 8.62
C LEU A 186 0.08 2.46 9.68
N GLU A 187 1.03 3.38 9.53
CA GLU A 187 1.99 3.71 10.59
C GLU A 187 1.35 4.48 11.75
N ALA A 188 1.94 4.38 12.94
CA ALA A 188 1.44 5.05 14.15
C ALA A 188 1.46 6.57 14.04
N HIS A 189 2.50 7.12 13.39
CA HIS A 189 2.56 8.55 13.09
C HIS A 189 3.50 8.79 11.89
N PRO A 190 3.09 9.54 10.85
CA PRO A 190 3.85 9.68 9.59
C PRO A 190 5.30 10.20 9.73
N LYS A 191 5.55 11.01 10.77
CA LYS A 191 6.87 11.61 11.04
C LYS A 191 7.63 10.99 12.22
N LEU A 192 6.98 10.92 13.38
CA LEU A 192 7.61 10.50 14.63
C LEU A 192 7.79 8.98 14.75
N ARG A 193 6.86 8.19 14.20
CA ARG A 193 6.83 6.73 14.36
C ARG A 193 6.50 6.04 13.02
N PRO A 194 7.31 6.24 11.97
CA PRO A 194 6.98 5.85 10.59
C PRO A 194 7.10 4.35 10.30
N VAL A 195 7.64 3.57 11.24
CA VAL A 195 7.83 2.12 11.14
C VAL A 195 7.08 1.35 12.21
N GLU A 196 6.36 2.04 13.07
CA GLU A 196 5.59 1.42 14.15
C GLU A 196 4.12 1.42 13.78
N THR A 197 3.35 0.54 14.40
CA THR A 197 1.88 0.57 14.33
C THR A 197 1.30 1.06 15.64
N HIS A 198 -0.01 1.32 15.68
CA HIS A 198 -0.71 1.56 16.95
C HIS A 198 -0.73 0.32 17.86
N THR A 199 -0.45 -0.86 17.31
CA THR A 199 -0.36 -2.11 18.07
C THR A 199 1.09 -2.30 18.55
N SER A 200 1.31 -2.12 19.85
CA SER A 200 2.63 -2.24 20.46
C SER A 200 3.31 -3.57 20.14
N GLY A 201 4.59 -3.51 19.79
CA GLY A 201 5.39 -4.67 19.39
C GLY A 201 5.22 -5.10 17.92
N ILE A 202 4.36 -4.43 17.16
CA ILE A 202 4.17 -4.68 15.72
C ILE A 202 4.71 -3.49 14.92
N TYR A 203 5.60 -3.80 13.97
CA TYR A 203 6.33 -2.85 13.16
C TYR A 203 6.09 -3.10 11.67
N LEU A 204 6.32 -2.08 10.86
CA LEU A 204 6.12 -2.09 9.41
C LEU A 204 7.45 -1.91 8.66
N CYS A 205 7.59 -2.60 7.54
CA CYS A 205 8.75 -2.49 6.66
C CYS A 205 8.36 -2.68 5.20
N GLY A 206 8.98 -1.89 4.32
CA GLY A 206 8.90 -2.05 2.87
C GLY A 206 7.56 -1.63 2.27
N CYS A 207 7.26 -2.16 1.09
CA CYS A 207 6.06 -1.81 0.33
C CYS A 207 4.74 -2.20 1.00
N ALA A 208 4.76 -2.93 2.12
CA ALA A 208 3.56 -3.23 2.89
C ALA A 208 2.96 -1.99 3.58
N GLN A 209 3.81 -1.02 3.97
CA GLN A 209 3.38 0.26 4.54
C GLN A 209 2.97 1.29 3.47
N GLY A 210 3.45 1.12 2.24
CA GLY A 210 3.14 2.06 1.16
C GLY A 210 4.18 1.99 0.04
N PRO A 211 3.87 2.50 -1.16
CA PRO A 211 4.78 2.46 -2.31
C PRO A 211 6.13 3.10 -2.00
N LYS A 212 7.23 2.43 -2.32
CA LYS A 212 8.60 2.93 -2.12
C LYS A 212 9.60 2.15 -2.96
N ASP A 213 10.79 2.72 -3.14
CA ASP A 213 11.89 2.07 -3.83
C ASP A 213 12.74 1.20 -2.87
N ILE A 214 13.81 0.62 -3.42
CA ILE A 214 14.70 -0.27 -2.69
C ILE A 214 15.47 0.49 -1.58
N PRO A 215 16.13 1.63 -1.84
CA PRO A 215 16.81 2.40 -0.78
C PRO A 215 15.90 2.73 0.41
N ASP A 216 14.70 3.26 0.16
CA ASP A 216 13.73 3.57 1.21
C ASP A 216 13.31 2.30 1.97
N THR A 217 13.11 1.19 1.26
CA THR A 217 12.76 -0.10 1.87
C THR A 217 13.85 -0.61 2.80
N VAL A 218 15.12 -0.54 2.37
CA VAL A 218 16.27 -0.99 3.17
C VAL A 218 16.45 -0.09 4.39
N ALA A 219 16.31 1.23 4.24
CA ALA A 219 16.35 2.16 5.36
C ALA A 219 15.22 1.87 6.37
N GLN A 220 14.00 1.62 5.87
CA GLN A 220 12.86 1.26 6.71
C GLN A 220 13.07 -0.08 7.44
N ALA A 221 13.70 -1.06 6.79
CA ALA A 221 14.04 -2.34 7.41
C ALA A 221 14.98 -2.16 8.62
N SER A 222 16.03 -1.35 8.46
CA SER A 222 16.95 -1.01 9.55
C SER A 222 16.23 -0.27 10.69
N ALA A 223 15.35 0.68 10.36
CA ALA A 223 14.56 1.40 11.35
C ALA A 223 13.60 0.49 12.11
N ALA A 224 12.89 -0.40 11.42
CA ALA A 224 11.99 -1.38 12.04
C ALA A 224 12.75 -2.35 12.94
N ALA A 225 13.93 -2.83 12.51
CA ALA A 225 14.79 -3.68 13.33
C ALA A 225 15.28 -2.97 14.59
N ALA A 226 15.70 -1.70 14.48
CA ALA A 226 16.10 -0.90 15.64
C ALA A 226 14.95 -0.69 16.63
N GLN A 227 13.75 -0.37 16.13
CA GLN A 227 12.57 -0.18 17.00
C GLN A 227 12.12 -1.48 17.66
N ALA A 228 12.17 -2.61 16.94
CA ALA A 228 11.87 -3.93 17.51
C ALA A 228 12.93 -4.40 18.52
N ALA A 229 14.18 -3.97 18.38
CA ALA A 229 15.25 -4.33 19.30
C ALA A 229 15.11 -3.65 20.68
N ILE A 230 14.52 -2.46 20.76
CA ILE A 230 14.35 -1.72 22.02
C ILE A 230 13.65 -2.58 23.10
N PRO A 231 12.41 -3.08 22.91
CA PRO A 231 11.76 -3.88 23.94
C PRO A 231 12.49 -5.20 24.22
N LEU A 232 13.17 -5.77 23.22
CA LEU A 232 13.97 -6.99 23.40
C LEU A 232 15.21 -6.76 24.27
N MET A 233 15.85 -5.60 24.15
CA MET A 233 17.04 -5.23 24.92
C MET A 233 16.69 -4.78 26.34
N VAL A 234 15.58 -4.05 26.51
CA VAL A 234 15.10 -3.66 27.83
C VAL A 234 14.64 -4.89 28.63
N GLY A 235 14.05 -5.89 27.94
CA GLY A 235 13.60 -7.14 28.56
C GLY A 235 12.23 -7.05 29.24
N GLU A 236 11.72 -5.84 29.42
CA GLU A 236 10.38 -5.56 29.93
C GLU A 236 9.75 -4.36 29.22
N VAL A 237 8.43 -4.28 29.23
CA VAL A 237 7.66 -3.18 28.67
C VAL A 237 6.54 -2.79 29.61
N VAL A 238 6.23 -1.50 29.66
CA VAL A 238 5.10 -0.98 30.44
C VAL A 238 3.83 -1.09 29.58
N ALA A 239 2.85 -1.86 30.07
CA ALA A 239 1.53 -1.89 29.47
C ALA A 239 0.68 -0.71 29.96
N GLU A 240 -0.21 -0.20 29.11
CA GLU A 240 -1.17 0.83 29.54
C GLU A 240 -2.10 0.26 30.62
N PRO A 241 -2.29 0.95 31.75
CA PRO A 241 -3.12 0.47 32.86
C PRO A 241 -4.62 0.66 32.61
N THR A 242 -5.03 1.10 31.41
CA THR A 242 -6.42 1.30 30.96
C THR A 242 -7.11 -0.03 30.66
N THR A 243 -6.97 -1.00 31.56
CA THR A 243 -7.54 -2.34 31.45
C THR A 243 -8.95 -2.40 32.04
N ALA A 244 -9.70 -3.43 31.63
CA ALA A 244 -10.99 -3.72 32.23
C ALA A 244 -10.81 -4.40 33.59
N TYR A 245 -11.69 -4.13 34.55
CA TYR A 245 -11.76 -4.87 35.82
C TYR A 245 -13.21 -5.23 36.16
N VAL A 246 -13.38 -6.30 36.95
CA VAL A 246 -14.70 -6.84 37.31
C VAL A 246 -14.91 -6.70 38.81
N ASP A 247 -16.05 -6.17 39.20
CA ASP A 247 -16.59 -6.27 40.55
C ASP A 247 -17.29 -7.63 40.71
N GLU A 248 -16.69 -8.52 41.49
CA GLU A 248 -17.22 -9.86 41.72
C GLU A 248 -18.51 -9.86 42.57
N GLU A 249 -18.81 -8.82 43.35
CA GLU A 249 -20.05 -8.77 44.13
C GLU A 249 -21.26 -8.54 43.21
N ILE A 250 -21.07 -7.75 42.15
CA ILE A 250 -22.14 -7.40 41.19
C ILE A 250 -22.21 -8.41 40.04
N CYS A 251 -21.09 -9.07 39.71
CA CYS A 251 -21.03 -9.96 38.55
C CYS A 251 -21.89 -11.21 38.73
N GLY A 252 -22.86 -11.41 37.82
CA GLY A 252 -23.71 -12.61 37.78
C GLY A 252 -23.23 -13.73 36.84
N GLY A 253 -22.05 -13.59 36.20
CA GLY A 253 -21.48 -14.64 35.34
C GLY A 253 -22.22 -14.90 34.02
N CYS A 254 -22.85 -13.88 33.42
CA CYS A 254 -23.71 -14.00 32.22
C CYS A 254 -22.98 -14.22 30.88
N ARG A 255 -21.64 -14.15 30.85
CA ARG A 255 -20.76 -14.39 29.67
C ARG A 255 -20.85 -13.42 28.50
N ILE A 256 -21.63 -12.35 28.59
CA ILE A 256 -21.70 -11.33 27.53
C ILE A 256 -20.31 -10.71 27.27
N CYS A 257 -19.59 -10.35 28.34
CA CYS A 257 -18.26 -9.76 28.29
C CYS A 257 -17.20 -10.66 27.62
N GLU A 258 -17.29 -11.97 27.82
CA GLU A 258 -16.45 -12.98 27.17
C GLU A 258 -16.72 -13.03 25.65
N SER A 259 -17.99 -13.01 25.23
CA SER A 259 -18.36 -13.07 23.81
C SER A 259 -17.96 -11.85 22.96
N VAL A 260 -17.82 -10.67 23.59
CA VAL A 260 -17.53 -9.42 22.88
C VAL A 260 -16.05 -9.06 22.88
N CYS A 261 -15.20 -9.78 23.62
CA CYS A 261 -13.78 -9.48 23.68
C CYS A 261 -13.04 -10.03 22.45
N PRO A 262 -12.49 -9.19 21.56
CA PRO A 262 -11.80 -9.70 20.36
C PRO A 262 -10.39 -10.23 20.67
N TYR A 263 -9.94 -10.14 21.92
CA TYR A 263 -8.58 -10.53 22.37
C TYR A 263 -8.59 -11.73 23.33
N ASP A 264 -9.76 -12.32 23.60
CA ASP A 264 -9.92 -13.40 24.58
C ASP A 264 -9.39 -13.04 25.98
N ALA A 265 -9.43 -11.75 26.32
CA ALA A 265 -8.92 -11.22 27.58
C ALA A 265 -9.88 -11.44 28.76
N VAL A 266 -11.14 -11.79 28.50
CA VAL A 266 -12.17 -11.99 29.54
C VAL A 266 -12.63 -13.43 29.49
N LYS A 267 -12.61 -14.11 30.63
CA LYS A 267 -13.17 -15.46 30.79
C LYS A 267 -14.11 -15.52 31.98
N VAL A 268 -15.13 -16.37 31.89
CA VAL A 268 -16.04 -16.62 33.02
C VAL A 268 -15.70 -17.96 33.66
N GLU A 269 -15.30 -17.91 34.92
CA GLU A 269 -14.79 -19.04 35.69
C GLU A 269 -15.59 -19.19 37.00
N GLU A 270 -15.55 -20.38 37.61
CA GLU A 270 -16.09 -20.57 38.96
C GLU A 270 -15.09 -20.01 39.98
N THR A 271 -15.57 -19.15 40.88
CA THR A 271 -14.82 -18.59 42.00
C THR A 271 -15.50 -18.96 43.31
N ASP A 272 -14.89 -18.60 44.43
CA ASP A 272 -15.47 -18.80 45.77
C ASP A 272 -16.80 -18.05 45.96
N LYS A 273 -17.08 -17.06 45.10
CA LYS A 273 -18.31 -16.26 45.07
C LYS A 273 -19.29 -16.73 43.98
N GLY A 274 -19.08 -17.93 43.44
CA GLY A 274 -19.82 -18.50 42.32
C GLY A 274 -19.22 -18.10 40.97
N ARG A 275 -20.03 -18.13 39.92
CA ARG A 275 -19.55 -17.90 38.56
C ARG A 275 -19.29 -16.41 38.29
N LYS A 276 -18.02 -16.03 38.08
CA LYS A 276 -17.61 -14.63 37.89
C LYS A 276 -16.75 -14.47 36.63
N ALA A 277 -16.79 -13.27 36.05
CA ALA A 277 -15.88 -12.90 34.99
C ALA A 277 -14.52 -12.48 35.57
N LYS A 278 -13.42 -12.92 34.96
CA LYS A 278 -12.07 -12.48 35.24
C LYS A 278 -11.44 -11.90 34.00
N VAL A 279 -10.66 -10.83 34.18
CA VAL A 279 -9.93 -10.17 33.10
C VAL A 279 -8.45 -10.51 33.24
N ASN A 280 -7.87 -11.03 32.16
CA ASN A 280 -6.42 -11.09 32.00
C ASN A 280 -5.92 -9.71 31.55
N GLU A 281 -5.37 -8.94 32.49
CA GLU A 281 -4.88 -7.58 32.23
C GLU A 281 -3.80 -7.53 31.14
N ALA A 282 -2.97 -8.56 31.01
CA ALA A 282 -1.92 -8.62 29.99
C ALA A 282 -2.47 -8.77 28.56
N LEU A 283 -3.66 -9.35 28.39
CA LEU A 283 -4.32 -9.49 27.09
C LEU A 283 -5.28 -8.33 26.78
N CYS A 284 -5.69 -7.58 27.81
CA CYS A 284 -6.65 -6.49 27.65
C CYS A 284 -6.01 -5.31 26.91
N ARG A 285 -6.62 -4.88 25.79
CA ARG A 285 -6.17 -3.72 25.00
C ARG A 285 -7.00 -2.45 25.23
N GLY A 286 -7.73 -2.39 26.34
CA GLY A 286 -8.39 -1.14 26.76
C GLY A 286 -9.58 -0.66 25.91
N CYS A 287 -10.10 -1.46 24.98
CA CYS A 287 -11.11 -0.98 24.02
C CYS A 287 -12.51 -0.65 24.59
N GLY A 288 -12.81 -1.04 25.84
CA GLY A 288 -14.09 -0.72 26.50
C GLY A 288 -15.32 -1.53 26.08
N ALA A 289 -15.24 -2.38 25.04
CA ALA A 289 -16.40 -3.11 24.52
C ALA A 289 -17.14 -3.95 25.58
N CYS A 290 -16.41 -4.65 26.44
CA CYS A 290 -16.99 -5.46 27.52
C CYS A 290 -17.65 -4.62 28.63
N GLY A 291 -17.08 -3.45 28.96
CA GLY A 291 -17.65 -2.52 29.94
C GLY A 291 -18.96 -1.89 29.44
N ALA A 292 -18.98 -1.48 28.18
CA ALA A 292 -20.18 -0.95 27.54
C ALA A 292 -21.31 -2.00 27.41
N ALA A 293 -20.95 -3.26 27.15
CA ALA A 293 -21.92 -4.35 26.97
C ALA A 293 -22.44 -4.96 28.29
N CYS A 294 -21.88 -4.61 29.44
CA CYS A 294 -22.25 -5.23 30.71
C CYS A 294 -23.62 -4.76 31.20
N PRO A 295 -24.63 -5.65 31.30
CA PRO A 295 -25.97 -5.23 31.73
C PRO A 295 -26.02 -4.90 33.23
N SER A 296 -25.20 -5.56 34.05
CA SER A 296 -25.16 -5.33 35.50
C SER A 296 -24.23 -4.19 35.91
N GLY A 297 -23.42 -3.65 34.97
CA GLY A 297 -22.36 -2.68 35.30
C GLY A 297 -21.18 -3.28 36.07
N ALA A 298 -21.10 -4.61 36.22
CA ALA A 298 -20.07 -5.28 37.00
C ALA A 298 -18.67 -5.25 36.38
N ILE A 299 -18.53 -4.95 35.08
CA ILE A 299 -17.23 -4.77 34.44
C ILE A 299 -17.13 -3.35 33.91
N THR A 300 -16.01 -2.69 34.17
CA THR A 300 -15.74 -1.31 33.76
C THR A 300 -14.27 -1.11 33.39
N MET A 301 -13.92 0.05 32.85
CA MET A 301 -12.59 0.37 32.35
C MET A 301 -11.88 1.35 33.28
N ARG A 302 -10.65 1.03 33.70
CA ARG A 302 -9.81 1.97 34.46
C ARG A 302 -9.56 3.23 33.62
N GLY A 303 -9.88 4.40 34.19
CA GLY A 303 -9.73 5.70 33.53
C GLY A 303 -10.84 6.08 32.54
N PHE A 304 -11.82 5.19 32.33
CA PHE A 304 -13.03 5.45 31.53
C PHE A 304 -14.26 4.83 32.23
N GLU A 305 -14.36 5.04 33.54
CA GLU A 305 -15.48 4.54 34.34
C GLU A 305 -16.78 5.25 33.97
N ARG A 306 -17.91 4.59 34.22
CA ARG A 306 -19.23 5.12 33.84
C ARG A 306 -19.45 6.51 34.43
N GLU A 307 -19.11 6.70 35.69
CA GLU A 307 -19.25 7.95 36.43
C GLU A 307 -18.39 9.05 35.81
N GLN A 308 -17.18 8.72 35.35
CA GLN A 308 -16.28 9.65 34.66
C GLN A 308 -16.86 10.09 33.32
N ILE A 309 -17.42 9.17 32.53
CA ILE A 309 -18.05 9.48 31.25
C ILE A 309 -19.33 10.31 31.44
N ILE A 310 -20.17 9.95 32.42
CA ILE A 310 -21.38 10.73 32.74
C ILE A 310 -20.99 12.14 33.17
N ALA A 311 -19.98 12.30 34.03
CA ALA A 311 -19.50 13.61 34.43
C ALA A 311 -19.00 14.45 33.24
N GLN A 312 -18.32 13.84 32.26
CA GLN A 312 -17.92 14.52 31.02
C GLN A 312 -19.14 14.98 30.18
N ILE A 313 -20.18 14.16 30.09
CA ILE A 313 -21.43 14.50 29.37
C ILE A 313 -22.16 15.63 30.08
N GLU A 314 -22.33 15.54 31.40
CA GLU A 314 -22.97 16.57 32.21
C GLU A 314 -22.23 17.90 32.12
N ALA A 315 -20.89 17.88 32.19
CA ALA A 315 -20.08 19.07 32.01
C ALA A 315 -20.37 19.76 30.67
N LEU A 316 -20.47 19.00 29.56
CA LEU A 316 -20.82 19.55 28.24
C LEU A 316 -22.22 20.19 28.22
N LEU A 317 -23.20 19.61 28.93
CA LEU A 317 -24.56 20.12 29.01
C LEU A 317 -24.71 21.33 29.94
N THR A 318 -23.79 21.51 30.89
CA THR A 318 -23.80 22.64 31.84
C THR A 318 -23.16 23.92 31.31
N VAL A 319 -22.45 23.88 30.17
CA VAL A 319 -21.99 25.10 29.48
C VAL A 319 -23.20 25.83 28.90
N LYS A 320 -23.78 26.73 29.70
CA LYS A 320 -24.78 27.69 29.25
C LYS A 320 -24.18 28.55 28.13
N GLY A 321 -24.93 28.69 27.04
CA GLY A 321 -24.61 29.64 25.98
C GLY A 321 -24.45 31.05 26.54
N GLU A 322 -23.37 31.71 26.14
CA GLU A 322 -23.36 33.17 25.95
C GLU A 322 -24.15 33.52 24.68
#